data_AF-A0ABC9YVM2-F1
#
_entry.id   AF-A0ABC9YVM2-F1
#
_cell.length_a   1.000
_cell.length_b   1.000
_cell.length_c   1.000
_cell.angle_alpha   90.00
_cell.angle_beta   90.00
_cell.angle_gamma   90.00
#
_symmetry.space_group_name_H-M   'P 1'
#
loop_
_entity.id
_entity.type
_entity.pdbx_description
1 polymer ?
#
loop_
_entity_poly.entity_id
_entity_poly.type
_entity_poly.pdbx_seq_one_letter_code
_entity_poly.pdbx_strand_id
1 'polypeptide(L)' 'MAVVHPTDTERVPARATVDIAGTAWPVYKLEALFAGVVVCLMLALITGSVQFAVLGAATVTALRWLLGAARG' A
#
# COMPACT_ATOMS: atom_id res chain seq x y z
N MET A 1 -26.05 13.88 -31.12
CA MET A 1 -25.57 12.63 -30.50
C MET A 1 -24.08 12.50 -30.80
N ALA A 2 -23.22 13.06 -29.93
CA ALA A 2 -21.78 12.95 -30.11
C ALA A 2 -21.35 11.54 -29.70
N VAL A 3 -20.84 10.76 -30.65
CA VAL A 3 -20.24 9.45 -30.39
C VAL A 3 -18.95 9.71 -29.62
N VAL A 4 -18.96 9.43 -28.32
CA VAL A 4 -17.72 9.34 -27.53
C VAL A 4 -16.94 8.17 -28.10
N HIS A 5 -15.83 8.45 -28.78
CA HIS A 5 -14.85 7.44 -29.15
C HIS A 5 -14.11 7.01 -27.88
N PRO A 6 -14.20 5.75 -27.44
CA PRO A 6 -13.37 5.23 -26.36
C PRO A 6 -11.95 4.97 -26.88
N THR A 7 -11.24 6.04 -27.24
CA THR A 7 -9.82 5.98 -27.64
C THR A 7 -8.89 6.71 -26.68
N ASP A 8 -9.40 7.21 -25.55
CA ASP A 8 -8.64 7.91 -24.51
C ASP A 8 -8.95 7.40 -23.09
N THR A 9 -9.24 6.10 -22.90
CA THR A 9 -8.80 5.48 -21.65
C THR A 9 -7.33 5.16 -21.83
N GLU A 10 -6.50 6.15 -21.51
CA GLU A 10 -5.08 6.00 -21.21
C GLU A 10 -4.90 4.64 -20.54
N ARG A 11 -4.15 3.71 -21.17
CA ARG A 11 -3.85 2.41 -20.58
C ARG A 11 -2.95 2.67 -19.38
N VAL A 12 -3.55 3.03 -18.25
CA VAL A 12 -2.89 3.00 -16.95
C VAL A 12 -2.27 1.60 -16.86
N PRO A 13 -0.95 1.49 -16.65
CA PRO A 13 -0.29 0.19 -16.61
C PRO A 13 -1.07 -0.72 -15.67
N ALA A 14 -1.40 -1.93 -16.15
CA ALA A 14 -2.25 -2.88 -15.43
C ALA A 14 -1.62 -3.17 -14.06
N ARG A 15 -2.12 -2.49 -13.03
CA ARG A 15 -1.60 -2.61 -11.67
C ARG A 15 -2.22 -3.84 -11.03
N ALA A 16 -1.42 -4.63 -10.33
CA ALA A 16 -1.94 -5.71 -9.50
C ALA A 16 -2.87 -5.08 -8.45
N THR A 17 -4.15 -5.41 -8.55
CA THR A 17 -5.20 -4.95 -7.64
C THR A 17 -5.92 -6.16 -7.04
N VAL A 18 -6.43 -5.97 -5.83
CA VAL A 18 -7.27 -6.92 -5.10
C VAL A 18 -8.56 -6.20 -4.78
N ASP A 19 -9.70 -6.86 -5.03
CA ASP A 19 -10.99 -6.30 -4.64
C ASP A 19 -11.16 -6.36 -3.12
N ILE A 20 -11.38 -5.20 -2.51
CA ILE A 20 -11.67 -5.04 -1.09
C ILE A 20 -12.97 -4.26 -0.98
N ALA A 21 -14.02 -4.94 -0.50
CA ALA A 21 -15.36 -4.35 -0.33
C ALA A 21 -15.91 -3.66 -1.60
N GLY A 22 -15.66 -4.24 -2.78
CA GLY A 22 -16.09 -3.69 -4.07
C GLY A 22 -15.18 -2.59 -4.61
N THR A 23 -14.01 -2.35 -3.99
CA THR A 23 -13.02 -1.38 -4.45
C THR A 23 -11.72 -2.07 -4.84
N ALA A 24 -11.26 -1.82 -6.06
CA ALA A 24 -9.97 -2.34 -6.53
C ALA A 24 -8.80 -1.66 -5.81
N TRP A 25 -8.25 -2.32 -4.81
CA TRP A 25 -7.13 -1.84 -4.00
C TRP A 25 -5.79 -2.28 -4.60
N PRO A 26 -4.83 -1.37 -4.79
CA PRO A 26 -3.48 -1.74 -5.22
C PRO A 26 -2.78 -2.66 -4.22
N VAL A 27 -2.21 -3.77 -4.71
CA VAL A 27 -1.52 -4.77 -3.88
C VAL A 27 -0.38 -4.18 -3.07
N TYR A 28 0.35 -3.19 -3.62
CA TYR A 28 1.46 -2.55 -2.92
C TYR A 28 1.06 -1.89 -1.59
N LYS A 29 -0.20 -1.43 -1.46
CA LYS A 29 -0.71 -0.85 -0.21
C LYS A 29 -0.86 -1.92 0.86
N LEU A 30 -1.32 -3.11 0.47
CA LEU A 30 -1.44 -4.26 1.36
C LEU A 30 -0.07 -4.77 1.80
N GLU A 31 0.89 -4.85 0.88
CA GLU A 31 2.27 -5.21 1.22
C GLU A 31 2.90 -4.22 2.21
N ALA A 32 2.64 -2.92 2.02
CA ALA A 32 3.11 -1.88 2.93
C ALA A 32 2.53 -2.05 4.34
N LEU A 33 1.22 -2.29 4.45
CA LEU A 33 0.54 -2.54 5.73
C LEU A 33 1.05 -3.81 6.40
N PHE A 34 1.20 -4.90 5.64
CA PHE A 34 1.74 -6.15 6.16
C PHE A 34 3.15 -5.99 6.70
N ALA A 35 4.04 -5.32 5.95
CA ALA A 35 5.40 -5.02 6.40
C ALA A 35 5.39 -4.20 7.71
N GLY A 36 4.51 -3.21 7.82
CA GLY A 36 4.29 -2.44 9.04
C GLY A 36 3.92 -3.29 10.25
N VAL A 37 2.92 -4.16 10.09
CA VAL A 37 2.47 -5.07 11.18
C VAL A 37 3.61 -5.99 11.61
N VAL A 38 4.34 -6.59 10.67
CA VAL A 38 5.49 -7.45 10.98
C VAL A 38 6.55 -6.69 11.78
N VAL A 39 6.92 -5.48 11.34
CA VAL A 39 7.89 -4.63 12.06
C VAL A 39 7.38 -4.24 13.44
N CYS A 40 6.10 -3.91 13.58
CA CYS A 40 5.49 -3.58 14.87
C CYS A 40 5.65 -4.75 15.85
N LEU A 41 5.26 -5.95 15.42
CA LEU A 41 5.33 -7.16 16.25
C LEU A 41 6.78 -7.50 16.61
N MET A 42 7.71 -7.40 15.66
CA MET A 42 9.13 -7.63 15.93
C MET A 42 9.69 -6.63 16.94
N LEU A 43 9.44 -5.33 16.74
CA LEU A 43 9.93 -4.29 17.65
C LEU A 43 9.30 -4.42 19.04
N ALA A 44 8.00 -4.71 19.14
CA ALA A 44 7.33 -4.95 20.40
C ALA A 44 7.94 -6.16 21.13
N LEU A 45 8.20 -7.26 20.42
CA LEU A 45 8.80 -8.47 20.98
C LEU A 45 10.24 -8.25 21.45
N ILE A 46 11.06 -7.56 20.64
CA ILE A 46 12.49 -7.36 20.92
C ILE A 46 12.70 -6.31 22.00
N THR A 47 11.95 -5.22 21.97
CA THR A 47 12.18 -4.05 22.84
C THR A 47 11.26 -4.00 24.06
N GLY A 48 10.11 -4.70 24.02
CA GLY A 48 9.05 -4.56 25.02
C GLY A 48 8.34 -3.20 25.02
N SER A 49 8.67 -2.28 24.10
CA SER A 49 8.12 -0.91 24.07
C SER A 49 7.13 -0.71 22.93
N VAL A 50 5.87 -0.45 23.30
CA VAL A 50 4.79 -0.16 22.33
C VAL A 50 5.05 1.13 21.57
N GLN A 51 5.64 2.15 22.20
CA GLN A 51 5.94 3.43 21.56
C GLN A 51 6.93 3.25 20.39
N PHE A 52 8.05 2.56 20.63
CA PHE A 52 9.03 2.27 19.58
C PHE A 52 8.42 1.41 18.47
N ALA A 53 7.63 0.40 18.84
CA ALA A 53 6.98 -0.49 17.89
C ALA A 53 6.05 0.25 16.92
N VAL A 54 5.16 1.11 17.44
CA VAL A 54 4.19 1.85 16.63
C VAL A 54 4.89 2.85 15.71
N LEU A 55 5.85 3.64 16.23
CA LEU A 55 6.55 4.65 15.44
C LEU A 55 7.43 4.02 14.35
N GLY A 56 8.16 2.94 14.68
CA GLY A 56 8.97 2.21 13.72
C GLY A 56 8.12 1.56 12.62
N ALA A 57 7.03 0.90 12.99
CA ALA A 57 6.09 0.29 12.05
C ALA A 57 5.43 1.32 11.12
N ALA A 58 4.97 2.45 11.65
CA ALA A 58 4.39 3.53 10.87
C ALA A 58 5.39 4.08 9.85
N THR A 59 6.65 4.26 10.25
CA THR A 59 7.73 4.72 9.37
C THR A 59 7.96 3.74 8.21
N VAL A 60 8.09 2.45 8.50
CA VAL A 60 8.29 1.42 7.46
C VAL A 60 7.09 1.33 6.52
N THR A 61 5.87 1.38 7.06
CA THR A 61 4.63 1.37 6.27
C THR A 61 4.59 2.55 5.31
N ALA A 62 4.83 3.77 5.81
CA ALA A 62 4.82 4.99 5.02
C ALA A 62 5.87 4.94 3.91
N LEU A 63 7.11 4.54 4.23
CA LEU A 63 8.18 4.41 3.23
C LEU A 63 7.82 3.39 2.15
N ARG A 64 7.34 2.19 2.54
CA ARG A 64 6.97 1.14 1.58
C ARG A 64 5.80 1.57 0.70
N TRP A 65 4.85 2.30 1.26
CA TRP A 65 3.73 2.87 0.52
C TRP A 65 4.21 3.92 -0.48
N LEU A 66 5.03 4.89 -0.06
CA LEU A 66 5.59 5.93 -0.93
C LEU A 66 6.41 5.32 -2.07
N LEU A 67 7.23 4.30 -1.77
CA LEU A 67 7.97 3.55 -2.77
C LEU A 67 7.07 2.80 -3.75
N GLY A 68 5.90 2.32 -3.31
CA GLY A 68 4.89 1.76 -4.19
C GLY A 68 4.24 2.83 -5.06
N ALA A 69 3.86 3.95 -4.47
CA ALA A 69 3.26 5.09 -5.16
C ALA A 69 4.20 5.75 -6.18
N ALA A 70 5.51 5.80 -5.91
CA ALA A 70 6.49 6.35 -6.84
C ALA A 70 6.83 5.40 -8.00
N ARG A 71 6.55 4.10 -7.85
CA ARG A 71 6.89 3.05 -8.85
C ARG A 71 5.78 2.74 -9.84
N GLY A 72 4.66 3.45 -9.81
CA GLY A 72 3.66 3.35 -10.88
C GLY A 72 2.49 4.24 -10.62
#